data_AF-A0A3A8EJW0-F1
#
_entry.id   AF-A0A3A8EJW0-F1
#
_cell.length_a   1.000
_cell.length_b   1.000
_cell.length_c   1.000
_cell.angle_alpha   90.00
_cell.angle_beta   90.00
_cell.angle_gamma   90.00
#
_symmetry.space_group_name_H-M   'P 1'
#
loop_
_entity.id
_entity.type
_entity.pdbx_description
1 polymer ?
#
loop_
_entity_poly.entity_id
_entity_poly.type
_entity_poly.pdbx_seq_one_letter_code
_entity_poly.pdbx_strand_id
1 'polypeptide(L)'
;MLEFWFSSDISRTQKVLILIITLLIAVGLYRYHPLPLDIILMFAGTGIIFLICRYFKQYFAQNNPTGLLYRLLTWIPIALLLTLLFMKTMNNLMWWGIQGIAFMALAVFIFSPQFLFKSNAITPPKEH
;
A
#
# COMPACT_ATOMS: atom_id res chain seq x y z
N MET A 1 -0.31 -1.10 -10.80
CA MET A 1 -1.34 -0.09 -10.45
C MET A 1 -0.93 0.80 -9.27
N LEU A 2 -0.51 0.25 -8.11
CA LEU A 2 0.09 1.04 -7.02
C LEU A 2 1.36 1.81 -7.42
N GLU A 3 2.06 1.37 -8.47
CA GLU A 3 3.27 2.01 -9.01
C GLU A 3 3.06 3.48 -9.43
N PHE A 4 1.84 3.85 -9.84
CA PHE A 4 1.46 5.25 -10.10
C PHE A 4 1.63 6.12 -8.85
N TRP A 5 1.33 5.59 -7.66
CA TRP A 5 1.55 6.34 -6.42
C TRP A 5 3.03 6.57 -6.14
N PHE A 6 3.88 5.66 -6.61
CA PHE A 6 5.31 5.61 -6.33
C PHE A 6 6.21 6.22 -7.42
N SER A 7 5.64 6.70 -8.53
CA SER A 7 6.42 7.38 -9.58
C SER A 7 6.53 8.89 -9.29
N SER A 8 7.67 9.46 -9.68
CA SER A 8 8.00 10.87 -9.47
C SER A 8 7.43 11.80 -10.56
N ASP A 9 6.95 11.25 -11.68
CA ASP A 9 6.41 12.01 -12.81
C ASP A 9 5.03 12.63 -12.55
N ILE A 10 4.33 12.18 -11.52
CA ILE A 10 2.95 12.60 -11.23
C ILE A 10 2.94 13.75 -10.24
N SER A 11 2.21 14.80 -10.60
CA SER A 11 2.00 15.98 -9.77
C SER A 11 1.38 15.63 -8.40
N ARG A 12 1.84 16.32 -7.34
CA ARG A 12 1.31 16.13 -5.98
C ARG A 12 -0.21 16.32 -5.89
N THR A 13 -0.75 17.22 -6.70
CA THR A 13 -2.19 17.53 -6.78
C THR A 13 -3.00 16.34 -7.31
N GLN A 14 -2.52 15.63 -8.33
CA GLN A 14 -3.16 14.41 -8.82
C GLN A 14 -3.16 13.30 -7.77
N LYS A 15 -2.08 13.17 -6.98
CA LYS A 15 -2.01 12.21 -5.87
C LYS A 15 -3.05 12.52 -4.79
N VAL A 16 -3.18 13.78 -4.38
CA VAL A 16 -4.20 14.21 -3.41
C VAL A 16 -5.62 13.96 -3.93
N LEU A 17 -5.87 14.21 -5.21
CA LEU A 17 -7.18 14.01 -5.82
C LEU A 17 -7.59 12.52 -5.81
N ILE A 18 -6.66 11.61 -6.11
CA ILE A 18 -6.90 10.16 -6.02
C ILE A 18 -7.14 9.71 -4.57
N LEU A 19 -6.41 10.28 -3.61
CA LEU A 19 -6.64 10.00 -2.19
C LEU A 19 -8.05 10.42 -1.76
N ILE A 20 -8.50 11.61 -2.17
CA ILE A 20 -9.86 12.10 -1.89
C ILE A 20 -10.91 11.20 -2.54
N ILE A 21 -10.74 10.82 -3.81
CA ILE A 21 -11.68 9.91 -4.49
C ILE A 21 -11.75 8.55 -3.77
N THR A 22 -10.59 7.99 -3.42
CA THR A 22 -10.52 6.70 -2.71
C THR A 22 -11.19 6.79 -1.34
N LEU A 23 -11.04 7.92 -0.65
CA LEU A 23 -11.67 8.17 0.64
C LEU A 23 -13.20 8.24 0.50
N LEU A 24 -13.70 8.97 -0.50
CA LEU A 24 -15.14 9.08 -0.76
C LEU A 24 -15.76 7.70 -1.08
N ILE A 25 -15.08 6.88 -1.87
CA ILE A 25 -15.52 5.52 -2.19
C ILE A 25 -15.55 4.65 -0.93
N ALA A 26 -14.49 4.69 -0.10
CA ALA A 26 -14.41 3.90 1.12
C ALA A 26 -15.50 4.30 2.13
N VAL A 27 -15.76 5.61 2.29
CA VAL A 27 -16.84 6.13 3.15
C VAL A 27 -18.21 5.74 2.59
N GLY A 28 -18.42 5.84 1.28
CA GLY A 28 -19.65 5.43 0.62
C GLY A 28 -19.96 3.94 0.85
N LEU A 29 -18.96 3.06 0.66
CA LEU A 29 -19.10 1.63 0.94
C LEU A 29 -19.34 1.36 2.43
N TYR A 30 -18.67 2.08 3.32
CA TYR A 30 -18.86 1.94 4.77
C TYR A 30 -20.28 2.29 5.22
N ARG A 31 -20.91 3.27 4.58
CA ARG A 31 -22.32 3.61 4.87
C ARG A 31 -23.29 2.53 4.38
N TYR A 32 -22.95 1.78 3.33
CA TYR A 32 -23.81 0.76 2.77
C TYR A 32 -23.69 -0.58 3.51
N HIS A 33 -22.46 -1.05 3.76
CA HIS A 33 -22.18 -2.21 4.60
C HIS A 33 -21.06 -1.85 5.57
N PRO A 34 -21.37 -1.60 6.85
CA PRO A 34 -20.34 -1.22 7.81
C PRO A 34 -19.41 -2.40 8.07
N LEU A 35 -18.13 -2.17 7.85
CA LEU A 35 -17.07 -3.12 8.20
C LEU A 35 -16.66 -2.86 9.66
N PRO A 36 -16.59 -3.88 10.51
CA PRO A 36 -16.10 -3.74 11.88
C PRO A 36 -14.76 -3.01 11.94
N LEU A 37 -14.62 -2.08 12.88
CA LEU A 37 -13.45 -1.22 12.99
C LEU A 37 -12.16 -2.01 13.21
N ASP A 38 -12.22 -3.14 13.93
CA ASP A 38 -11.10 -4.06 14.12
C ASP A 38 -10.53 -4.58 12.79
N ILE A 39 -11.42 -4.86 11.82
CA ILE A 39 -11.04 -5.34 10.48
C ILE A 39 -10.37 -4.21 9.71
N ILE A 40 -10.93 -3.00 9.79
CA ILE A 40 -10.36 -1.80 9.16
C ILE A 40 -8.93 -1.57 9.67
N LEU A 41 -8.71 -1.66 10.98
CA LEU A 41 -7.39 -1.56 11.60
C LEU A 41 -6.44 -2.65 11.10
N MET A 42 -6.90 -3.89 10.97
CA MET A 42 -6.09 -4.99 10.44
C MET A 42 -5.68 -4.76 8.97
N PHE A 43 -6.60 -4.31 8.11
CA PHE A 43 -6.28 -3.96 6.71
C PHE A 43 -5.37 -2.73 6.62
N ALA A 44 -5.57 -1.72 7.46
CA ALA A 44 -4.71 -0.54 7.53
C ALA A 44 -3.29 -0.92 7.99
N GLY A 45 -3.17 -1.73 9.05
CA GLY A 45 -1.89 -2.26 9.55
C GLY A 45 -1.17 -3.10 8.50
N THR A 46 -1.91 -3.89 7.74
CA THR A 46 -1.39 -4.62 6.57
C THR A 46 -0.83 -3.70 5.50
N GLY A 47 -1.51 -2.57 5.24
CA GLY A 47 -1.01 -1.53 4.35
C GLY A 47 0.34 -0.96 4.80
N ILE A 48 0.50 -0.75 6.11
CA ILE A 48 1.77 -0.26 6.69
C ILE A 48 2.87 -1.34 6.57
N ILE A 49 2.57 -2.60 6.92
CA ILE A 49 3.52 -3.71 6.76
C ILE A 49 3.93 -3.85 5.28
N PHE A 50 2.97 -3.73 4.37
CA PHE A 50 3.22 -3.73 2.92
C PHE A 50 4.20 -2.61 2.52
N LEU A 51 4.02 -1.38 3.03
CA LEU A 51 4.93 -0.26 2.78
C LEU A 51 6.34 -0.54 3.29
N ILE A 52 6.47 -1.07 4.50
CA ILE A 52 7.75 -1.42 5.13
C ILE A 52 8.46 -2.49 4.29
N CYS A 53 7.78 -3.58 3.94
CA CYS A 53 8.32 -4.63 3.09
C CYS A 53 8.72 -4.10 1.71
N ARG A 54 7.92 -3.20 1.12
CA ARG A 54 8.25 -2.55 -0.16
C ARG A 54 9.51 -1.70 -0.05
N TYR A 55 9.66 -0.91 1.00
CA TYR A 55 10.84 -0.07 1.19
C TYR A 55 12.10 -0.90 1.37
N PHE A 56 12.05 -1.92 2.23
CA PHE A 56 13.17 -2.85 2.37
C PHE A 56 13.49 -3.55 1.05
N LYS A 57 12.48 -3.96 0.28
CA LYS A 57 12.69 -4.55 -1.04
C LYS A 57 13.44 -3.60 -1.98
N GLN A 58 13.10 -2.32 -2.00
CA GLN A 58 13.79 -1.32 -2.82
C GLN A 58 15.23 -1.08 -2.36
N TYR A 59 15.46 -1.01 -1.05
CA TYR A 59 16.81 -0.90 -0.48
C TYR A 59 17.69 -2.11 -0.79
N PHE A 60 17.15 -3.32 -0.65
CA PHE A 60 17.88 -4.55 -0.98
C PHE A 60 18.08 -4.75 -2.48
N ALA A 61 17.15 -4.31 -3.33
CA ALA A 61 17.29 -4.39 -4.78
C ALA A 61 18.47 -3.56 -5.32
N GLN A 62 18.86 -2.49 -4.62
CA GLN A 62 20.05 -1.70 -4.96
C GLN A 62 21.36 -2.45 -4.65
N ASN A 63 21.36 -3.33 -3.65
CA ASN A 63 22.57 -4.05 -3.21
C ASN A 63 22.66 -5.49 -3.75
N ASN A 64 21.55 -6.21 -3.94
CA ASN A 64 21.52 -7.60 -4.44
C ASN A 64 20.13 -8.00 -5.00
N PRO A 65 19.90 -7.91 -6.33
CA PRO A 65 18.58 -8.09 -6.95
C PRO A 65 18.05 -9.55 -6.99
N THR A 66 18.86 -10.56 -6.67
CA THR A 66 18.49 -11.99 -6.77
C THR A 66 18.45 -12.73 -5.43
N GLY A 67 18.58 -12.04 -4.29
CA GLY A 67 18.63 -12.67 -2.97
C GLY A 67 17.29 -13.30 -2.51
N LEU A 68 17.35 -14.37 -1.72
CA LEU A 68 16.18 -15.02 -1.10
C LEU A 68 15.29 -14.03 -0.32
N LEU A 69 15.90 -13.03 0.32
CA LEU A 69 15.19 -11.96 1.04
C LEU A 69 14.29 -11.14 0.11
N TYR A 70 14.74 -10.82 -1.11
CA TYR A 70 13.93 -10.10 -2.09
C TYR A 70 12.65 -10.88 -2.46
N ARG A 71 12.77 -12.20 -2.60
CA ARG A 71 11.63 -13.09 -2.84
C ARG A 71 10.71 -13.11 -1.63
N LEU A 72 11.24 -13.34 -0.43
CA LEU A 72 10.46 -13.37 0.81
C LEU A 72 9.65 -12.08 1.05
N LEU A 73 10.29 -10.92 0.89
CA LEU A 73 9.66 -9.60 1.05
C LEU A 73 8.55 -9.33 0.01
N THR A 74 8.55 -10.06 -1.11
CA THR A 74 7.47 -9.99 -2.10
C THR A 74 6.29 -10.89 -1.71
N TRP A 75 6.55 -12.03 -1.06
CA TRP A 75 5.50 -12.99 -0.66
C TRP A 75 4.82 -12.64 0.66
N ILE A 76 5.54 -12.06 1.64
CA ILE A 76 4.98 -11.69 2.95
C ILE A 76 3.71 -10.83 2.81
N PRO A 77 3.71 -9.72 2.04
CA PRO A 77 2.54 -8.85 1.98
C PRO A 77 1.37 -9.49 1.23
N ILE A 78 1.66 -10.33 0.23
CA ILE A 78 0.64 -11.07 -0.53
C ILE A 78 -0.03 -12.09 0.36
N ALA A 79 0.75 -12.88 1.10
CA ALA A 79 0.23 -13.88 2.03
C ALA A 79 -0.65 -13.23 3.11
N LEU A 80 -0.19 -12.11 3.69
CA LEU A 80 -0.93 -11.39 4.72
C LEU A 80 -2.28 -10.85 4.21
N LEU A 81 -2.30 -10.31 2.98
CA LEU A 81 -3.52 -9.84 2.33
C LEU A 81 -4.49 -11.01 2.07
N LEU A 82 -3.97 -12.14 1.57
CA LEU A 82 -4.76 -13.35 1.36
C LEU A 82 -5.37 -13.85 2.67
N THR A 83 -4.57 -13.93 3.74
CA THR A 83 -5.04 -14.34 5.06
C THR A 83 -6.17 -13.46 5.56
N LEU A 84 -6.08 -12.13 5.39
CA LEU A 84 -7.13 -11.21 5.83
C LEU A 84 -8.40 -11.28 5.00
N LEU A 85 -8.27 -11.42 3.67
CA LEU A 85 -9.43 -11.67 2.80
C LEU A 85 -10.14 -12.96 3.22
N PHE A 86 -9.42 -14.07 3.34
CA PHE A 86 -10.06 -15.35 3.59
C PHE A 86 -10.54 -15.53 5.04
N MET A 87 -9.77 -15.11 6.05
CA MET A 87 -10.18 -15.31 7.45
C MET A 87 -11.25 -14.33 7.90
N LYS A 88 -11.24 -13.09 7.40
CA LYS A 88 -12.03 -12.02 7.99
C LYS A 88 -13.18 -11.54 7.12
N THR A 89 -13.15 -11.79 5.82
CA THR A 89 -14.23 -11.41 4.91
C THR A 89 -15.03 -12.59 4.37
N MET A 90 -14.81 -13.82 4.87
CA MET A 90 -15.46 -15.06 4.36
C MET A 90 -16.99 -14.99 4.22
N ASN A 91 -17.70 -14.34 5.15
CA ASN A 91 -19.17 -14.25 5.11
C ASN A 91 -19.70 -13.28 4.04
N ASN A 92 -18.91 -12.28 3.63
CA ASN A 92 -19.29 -11.25 2.67
C ASN A 92 -18.07 -10.84 1.83
N LEU A 93 -17.41 -11.84 1.24
CA LEU A 93 -16.07 -11.72 0.65
C LEU A 93 -15.99 -10.59 -0.36
N MET A 94 -17.05 -10.42 -1.17
CA MET A 94 -17.14 -9.38 -2.18
C MET A 94 -17.17 -7.99 -1.54
N TRP A 95 -18.15 -7.69 -0.69
CA TRP A 95 -18.33 -6.35 -0.12
C TRP A 95 -17.24 -5.98 0.87
N TRP A 96 -16.97 -6.87 1.82
CA TRP A 96 -15.99 -6.61 2.88
C TRP A 96 -14.55 -6.69 2.36
N GLY A 97 -14.30 -7.52 1.35
CA GLY A 97 -12.99 -7.59 0.70
C GLY A 97 -12.65 -6.31 -0.08
N ILE A 98 -13.59 -5.81 -0.89
CA ILE A 98 -13.40 -4.55 -1.63
C ILE A 98 -13.15 -3.39 -0.66
N GLN A 99 -13.94 -3.32 0.41
CA GLN A 99 -13.81 -2.28 1.41
C GLN A 99 -12.50 -2.38 2.21
N GLY A 100 -12.10 -3.60 2.59
CA GLY A 100 -10.81 -3.86 3.25
C GLY A 100 -9.62 -3.44 2.37
N ILE A 101 -9.65 -3.77 1.08
CA ILE A 101 -8.62 -3.35 0.12
C ILE A 101 -8.62 -1.82 -0.05
N ALA A 102 -9.79 -1.17 -0.07
CA ALA A 102 -9.89 0.28 -0.14
C ALA A 102 -9.27 0.96 1.09
N PHE A 103 -9.51 0.46 2.29
CA PHE A 103 -8.88 0.96 3.51
C PHE A 103 -7.39 0.67 3.59
N MET A 104 -6.94 -0.50 3.13
CA MET A 104 -5.52 -0.81 2.98
C MET A 104 -4.86 0.18 2.02
N ALA A 105 -5.47 0.46 0.87
CA ALA A 105 -4.96 1.42 -0.10
C ALA A 105 -4.89 2.84 0.48
N LEU A 106 -5.91 3.27 1.23
CA LEU A 106 -5.89 4.54 1.95
C LEU A 106 -4.73 4.63 2.95
N ALA A 107 -4.51 3.58 3.74
CA ALA A 107 -3.38 3.54 4.66
C ALA A 107 -2.04 3.61 3.90
N VAL A 108 -1.90 2.85 2.81
CA VAL A 108 -0.71 2.89 1.94
C VAL A 108 -0.50 4.30 1.35
N PHE A 109 -1.56 4.99 0.97
CA PHE A 109 -1.46 6.35 0.41
C PHE A 109 -1.10 7.40 1.46
N ILE A 110 -1.73 7.36 2.63
CA ILE A 110 -1.47 8.30 3.74
C ILE A 110 -0.06 8.13 4.30
N PHE A 111 0.37 6.88 4.54
CA PHE A 111 1.66 6.56 5.15
C PHE A 111 2.79 6.39 4.13
N SER A 112 2.52 6.60 2.84
CA SER A 112 3.53 6.48 1.81
C SER A 112 4.61 7.56 2.00
N PRO A 113 5.90 7.18 2.08
CA PRO A 113 6.98 8.11 2.35
C PRO A 113 7.18 9.13 1.22
N GLN A 114 6.72 8.89 -0.01
CA GLN A 114 6.83 9.86 -1.10
C GLN A 114 5.87 11.05 -0.97
N PHE A 115 4.83 10.94 -0.14
CA PHE A 115 4.01 12.08 0.25
C PHE A 115 4.79 13.03 1.19
N LEU A 116 5.69 12.48 2.02
CA LEU A 116 6.46 13.20 3.05
C LEU A 116 7.88 13.59 2.63
N PHE A 117 8.57 12.72 1.90
CA PHE A 117 9.97 12.85 1.53
C PHE A 117 10.10 13.00 0.01
N LYS A 118 10.49 14.20 -0.41
CA LYS A 118 11.07 14.44 -1.73
C LYS A 118 12.30 13.54 -1.79
N SER A 119 12.30 12.52 -2.65
CA SER A 119 13.55 11.80 -2.93
C SER A 119 14.51 12.83 -3.50
N ASN A 120 15.49 13.26 -2.72
CA ASN A 120 16.67 13.88 -3.30
C ASN A 120 17.22 12.82 -4.27
N ALA A 121 17.27 13.19 -5.55
CA ALA A 121 17.89 12.36 -6.56
C ALA A 121 19.25 11.95 -6.00
N ILE A 122 19.47 10.65 -5.84
CA ILE A 122 20.82 10.13 -5.65
C ILE A 122 21.48 10.41 -6.99
N THR A 123 22.10 11.57 -7.12
CA THR A 123 23.01 11.88 -8.22
C THR A 123 24.08 10.80 -8.20
N PRO A 124 24.22 9.99 -9.27
CA PRO A 124 25.36 9.08 -9.35
C PRO A 124 26.64 9.91 -9.23
N PRO A 125 27.68 9.41 -8.53
CA PRO A 125 28.94 10.12 -8.44
C PRO A 125 29.45 10.37 -9.85
N LYS A 126 29.78 11.64 -10.13
CA LYS A 126 30.45 12.02 -11.37
C LYS A 126 31.82 11.35 -11.33
N GLU A 127 32.03 10.35 -12.17
CA GLU A 127 33.38 9.88 -12.48
C GLU A 127 34.13 11.05 -13.13
N HIS A 128 35.15 11.54 -12.43
CA HIS A 128 36.14 12.49 -12.91
C HIS A 128 37.40 11.72 -13.29
#